data_AF-A0A4Y7TLJ1-F1
#
_entry.id   AF-A0A4Y7TLJ1-F1
#
_cell.length_a   1.000
_cell.length_b   1.000
_cell.length_c   1.000
_cell.angle_alpha   90.00
_cell.angle_beta   90.00
_cell.angle_gamma   90.00
#
_symmetry.space_group_name_H-M   'P 1'
#
loop_
_entity.id
_entity.type
_entity.pdbx_description
1 polymer ?
#
loop_
_entity_poly.entity_id
_entity_poly.type
_entity_poly.pdbx_seq_one_letter_code
_entity_poly.pdbx_strand_id
1 'polypeptide(L)'
;MRFSLASLAVIALAQLVSATFITPSKPGNSCKKNEFWYGEKECCLPSGGPPKPTPPPTGVNCPPSWSWNGPKKCCLPHNPPPPKPPVPQCPKGWVWWPILYKCLPTPQPPTPHPPQPSKGPHNPHYPQPPKPHHGKRDESSRIALCPSGLRACPLPGLLAGDYECLDTATELTSCGGCVSEGKGQDCTAIKGAWNVGCERSSCVVYSCSGGFELSDDKKACIPL
;
A
#
# COMPACT_ATOMS: atom_id res chain seq x y z
N MET A 1 65.49 45.40 -11.99
CA MET A 1 64.57 45.26 -10.84
C MET A 1 63.66 44.07 -11.14
N ARG A 2 63.84 42.91 -10.48
CA ARG A 2 62.93 42.30 -9.46
C ARG A 2 61.52 42.03 -10.02
N PHE A 3 60.86 40.86 -9.97
CA PHE A 3 60.85 39.71 -9.06
C PHE A 3 60.41 38.42 -9.77
N SER A 4 60.74 37.30 -9.12
CA SER A 4 60.35 35.92 -9.41
C SER A 4 58.96 35.56 -8.80
N LEU A 5 58.44 34.37 -9.17
CA LEU A 5 57.50 33.47 -8.47
C LEU A 5 56.05 33.29 -9.01
N ALA A 6 55.84 32.04 -9.47
CA ALA A 6 54.77 31.11 -9.12
C ALA A 6 53.32 31.37 -9.58
N SER A 7 52.86 30.50 -10.51
CA SER A 7 51.46 30.11 -10.59
C SER A 7 51.38 28.58 -10.50
N LEU A 8 50.86 28.12 -9.37
CA LEU A 8 50.65 26.73 -8.98
C LEU A 8 49.66 26.03 -9.91
N ALA A 9 50.01 24.82 -10.36
CA ALA A 9 49.09 23.88 -10.96
C ALA A 9 48.12 23.35 -9.88
N VAL A 10 46.83 23.66 -10.00
CA VAL A 10 45.79 23.05 -9.17
C VAL A 10 45.23 21.85 -9.94
N ILE A 11 45.79 20.67 -9.69
CA ILE A 11 45.20 19.41 -10.13
C ILE A 11 44.05 19.09 -9.17
N ALA A 12 42.83 19.44 -9.55
CA ALA A 12 41.64 18.99 -8.84
C ALA A 12 41.39 17.52 -9.18
N LEU A 13 41.98 16.60 -8.40
CA LEU A 13 41.59 15.20 -8.38
C LEU A 13 40.21 15.10 -7.72
N ALA A 14 39.15 15.10 -8.53
CA ALA A 14 37.84 14.66 -8.11
C ALA A 14 37.95 13.17 -7.74
N GLN A 15 38.06 12.89 -6.44
CA GLN A 15 37.94 11.54 -5.90
C GLN A 15 36.51 11.08 -6.18
N LEU A 16 36.34 10.23 -7.19
CA LEU A 16 35.14 9.44 -7.40
C LEU A 16 34.99 8.53 -6.17
N VAL A 17 34.24 8.97 -5.18
CA VAL A 17 33.70 8.09 -4.14
C VAL A 17 32.73 7.16 -4.84
N SER A 18 33.25 6.02 -5.28
CA SER A 18 32.45 4.86 -5.65
C SER A 18 31.60 4.52 -4.43
N ALA A 19 30.30 4.84 -4.49
CA ALA A 19 29.34 4.32 -3.55
C ALA A 19 29.34 2.79 -3.73
N THR A 20 30.15 2.10 -2.91
CA THR A 20 30.03 0.67 -2.75
C THR A 20 28.70 0.44 -2.06
N PHE A 21 27.68 0.12 -2.85
CA PHE A 21 26.53 -0.58 -2.31
C PHE A 21 27.08 -1.84 -1.66
N ILE A 22 27.18 -1.84 -0.33
CA ILE A 22 27.43 -3.05 0.45
C ILE A 22 26.19 -3.91 0.20
N THR A 23 26.23 -4.71 -0.87
CA THR A 23 25.36 -5.87 -0.96
C THR A 23 25.64 -6.68 0.31
N PRO A 24 24.62 -7.16 1.05
CA PRO A 24 24.85 -8.01 2.19
C PRO A 24 25.62 -9.23 1.69
N SER A 25 26.94 -9.21 1.90
CA SER A 25 27.82 -10.26 1.44
C SER A 25 27.44 -11.51 2.24
N LYS A 26 26.94 -12.53 1.52
CA LYS A 26 26.90 -13.92 1.99
C LYS A 26 28.20 -14.18 2.78
N PRO A 27 28.16 -14.50 4.08
CA PRO A 27 29.38 -14.91 4.75
C PRO A 27 29.76 -16.27 4.15
N GLY A 28 30.92 -16.31 3.50
CA GLY A 28 31.45 -17.54 2.90
C GLY A 28 31.53 -18.62 3.98
N ASN A 29 30.72 -19.68 3.82
CA ASN A 29 30.58 -20.85 4.71
C ASN A 29 29.63 -20.72 5.93
N SER A 30 28.63 -19.84 5.91
CA SER A 30 27.92 -19.40 7.14
C SER A 30 26.97 -20.37 7.85
N CYS A 31 26.50 -21.46 7.23
CA CYS A 31 25.47 -22.33 7.83
C CYS A 31 25.93 -23.78 7.93
N LYS A 32 25.40 -24.53 8.91
CA LYS A 32 25.78 -25.94 9.13
C LYS A 32 25.36 -26.82 7.93
N LYS A 33 25.87 -28.05 7.86
CA LYS A 33 25.68 -29.01 6.74
C LYS A 33 24.22 -29.29 6.34
N ASN A 34 23.24 -29.02 7.21
CA ASN A 34 21.80 -29.18 6.97
C ASN A 34 21.02 -27.88 7.16
N GLU A 35 21.68 -26.74 6.98
CA GLU A 35 21.08 -25.43 7.09
C GLU A 35 21.35 -24.60 5.83
N PHE A 36 20.50 -23.62 5.58
CA PHE A 36 20.68 -22.65 4.51
C PHE A 36 20.54 -21.24 5.06
N TRP A 37 21.25 -20.30 4.43
CA TRP A 37 21.15 -18.88 4.77
C TRP A 37 19.87 -18.29 4.20
N TYR A 38 19.08 -17.63 5.05
CA TYR A 38 17.90 -16.86 4.66
C TYR A 38 18.17 -15.37 4.88
N GLY A 39 18.48 -14.67 3.77
CA GLY A 39 18.90 -13.27 3.78
C GLY A 39 17.88 -12.32 4.39
N GLU A 40 16.60 -12.48 4.09
CA GLU A 40 15.50 -11.63 4.58
C GLU A 40 15.37 -11.55 6.11
N LYS A 41 15.92 -12.54 6.82
CA LYS A 41 15.91 -12.60 8.29
C LYS A 41 17.29 -12.79 8.89
N GLU A 42 18.31 -12.67 8.06
CA GLU A 42 19.73 -12.76 8.39
C GLU A 42 20.04 -13.93 9.34
N CYS A 43 19.63 -15.14 8.96
CA CYS A 43 19.83 -16.32 9.79
C CYS A 43 19.96 -17.62 9.00
N CYS A 44 20.59 -18.62 9.62
CA CYS A 44 20.61 -19.98 9.12
C CYS A 44 19.34 -20.72 9.55
N LEU A 45 18.68 -21.38 8.59
CA LEU A 45 17.47 -22.16 8.79
C LEU A 45 17.74 -23.63 8.50
N PRO A 46 17.19 -24.56 9.30
CA PRO A 46 17.28 -25.98 8.99
C PRO A 46 16.56 -26.30 7.68
N SER A 47 17.24 -27.02 6.79
CA SER A 47 16.64 -27.58 5.59
C SER A 47 15.56 -28.59 5.96
N GLY A 48 14.36 -28.43 5.40
CA GLY A 48 13.17 -29.21 5.78
C GLY A 48 12.40 -28.64 6.98
N GLY A 49 12.86 -27.52 7.56
CA GLY A 49 12.19 -26.88 8.69
C GLY A 49 12.67 -27.37 10.06
N PRO A 50 12.19 -26.74 11.15
CA PRO A 50 12.58 -27.11 12.50
C PRO A 50 12.03 -28.50 12.88
N PRO A 51 12.79 -29.34 13.61
CA PRO A 51 12.36 -30.69 13.98
C PRO A 51 11.10 -30.71 14.85
N LYS A 52 10.88 -29.66 15.64
CA LYS A 52 9.66 -29.43 16.42
C LYS A 52 9.16 -28.01 16.16
N PRO A 53 8.26 -27.80 15.19
CA PRO A 53 7.72 -26.49 14.91
C PRO A 53 6.96 -25.93 16.12
N THR A 54 7.24 -24.68 16.50
CA THR A 54 6.40 -23.98 17.46
C THR A 54 5.10 -23.55 16.77
N PRO A 55 3.93 -23.77 17.38
CA PRO A 55 2.68 -23.29 16.80
C PRO A 55 2.64 -21.76 16.75
N PRO A 56 2.07 -21.16 15.70
CA PRO A 56 1.83 -19.73 15.65
C PRO A 56 0.79 -19.29 16.71
N PRO A 57 0.80 -18.02 17.14
CA PRO A 57 -0.24 -17.48 18.01
C PRO A 57 -1.59 -17.43 17.29
N THR A 58 -2.68 -17.27 18.06
CA THR A 58 -4.03 -17.09 17.53
C THR A 58 -4.09 -15.97 16.49
N GLY A 59 -4.77 -16.20 15.38
CA GLY A 59 -4.88 -15.22 14.30
C GLY A 59 -3.64 -15.10 13.42
N VAL A 60 -2.67 -16.01 13.55
CA VAL A 60 -1.49 -16.09 12.68
C VAL A 60 -1.40 -17.49 12.06
N ASN A 61 -1.05 -17.54 10.77
CA ASN A 61 -0.74 -18.79 10.08
C ASN A 61 0.55 -18.63 9.25
N CYS A 62 1.11 -19.75 8.79
CA CYS A 62 2.25 -19.77 7.89
C CYS A 62 1.90 -20.43 6.55
N PRO A 63 2.55 -20.02 5.45
CA PRO A 63 2.44 -20.70 4.17
C PRO A 63 2.79 -22.19 4.26
N PRO A 64 2.33 -23.03 3.31
CA PRO A 64 2.81 -24.40 3.18
C PRO A 64 4.34 -24.45 3.06
N SER A 65 4.96 -25.39 3.77
CA SER A 65 6.43 -25.52 3.87
C SER A 65 7.14 -24.34 4.54
N TRP A 66 6.45 -23.65 5.46
CA TRP A 66 6.99 -22.63 6.35
C TRP A 66 6.61 -22.94 7.79
N SER A 67 7.45 -22.53 8.75
CA SER A 67 7.18 -22.70 10.19
C SER A 67 7.25 -21.37 10.92
N TRP A 68 6.41 -21.22 11.93
CA TRP A 68 6.48 -20.08 12.84
C TRP A 68 7.76 -20.13 13.68
N ASN A 69 8.42 -18.98 13.79
CA ASN A 69 9.54 -18.75 14.67
C ASN A 69 9.12 -17.80 15.79
N GLY A 70 8.95 -18.33 17.00
CA GLY A 70 8.54 -17.55 18.18
C GLY A 70 9.44 -16.36 18.51
N PRO A 71 10.78 -16.52 18.52
CA PRO A 71 11.71 -15.41 18.78
C PRO A 71 11.66 -14.28 17.73
N LYS A 72 11.64 -14.62 16.44
CA LYS A 72 11.60 -13.64 15.33
C LYS A 72 10.18 -13.15 15.00
N LYS A 73 9.15 -13.73 15.62
CA LYS A 73 7.72 -13.40 15.44
C LYS A 73 7.27 -13.41 13.97
N CYS A 74 7.81 -14.35 13.19
CA CYS A 74 7.52 -14.49 11.77
C CYS A 74 7.55 -15.96 11.31
N CYS A 75 7.00 -16.22 10.14
CA CYS A 75 7.13 -17.48 9.42
C CYS A 75 8.46 -17.52 8.66
N LEU A 76 9.12 -18.68 8.68
CA LEU A 76 10.40 -18.94 8.00
C LEU A 76 10.26 -20.15 7.07
N PRO A 77 10.84 -20.11 5.86
CA PRO A 77 10.71 -21.20 4.90
C PRO A 77 11.49 -22.44 5.34
N HIS A 78 11.04 -23.62 4.93
CA HIS A 78 11.75 -24.87 5.15
C HIS A 78 12.87 -25.12 4.14
N ASN A 79 12.86 -24.42 3.01
CA ASN A 79 13.82 -24.60 1.92
C ASN A 79 14.34 -23.25 1.40
N PRO A 80 15.53 -23.21 0.78
CA PRO A 80 16.04 -22.02 0.14
C PRO A 80 15.03 -21.46 -0.89
N PRO A 81 14.65 -20.18 -0.82
CA PRO A 81 13.83 -19.57 -1.86
C PRO A 81 14.58 -19.55 -3.20
N PRO A 82 13.89 -19.72 -4.35
CA PRO A 82 14.51 -19.54 -5.65
C PRO A 82 14.93 -18.06 -5.86
N PRO A 83 15.78 -17.75 -6.86
CA PRO A 83 16.30 -16.38 -7.08
C PRO A 83 15.22 -15.29 -7.25
N LYS A 84 14.04 -15.68 -7.75
CA LYS A 84 12.86 -14.82 -7.87
C LYS A 84 11.67 -15.54 -7.22
N PRO A 85 11.54 -15.51 -5.89
CA PRO A 85 10.52 -16.27 -5.20
C PRO A 85 9.12 -15.69 -5.50
N PRO A 86 8.12 -16.55 -5.76
CA PRO A 86 6.73 -16.08 -5.80
C PRO A 86 6.30 -15.63 -4.40
N VAL A 87 5.27 -14.77 -4.34
CA VAL A 87 4.64 -14.39 -3.07
C VAL A 87 4.16 -15.65 -2.34
N PRO A 88 4.54 -15.87 -1.07
CA PRO A 88 4.11 -17.04 -0.31
C PRO A 88 2.58 -17.14 -0.25
N GLN A 89 2.07 -18.34 -0.53
CA GLN A 89 0.64 -18.59 -0.57
C GLN A 89 0.14 -18.98 0.81
N CYS A 90 -0.86 -18.25 1.31
CA CYS A 90 -1.48 -18.54 2.60
C CYS A 90 -2.64 -19.54 2.44
N PRO A 91 -3.08 -20.19 3.54
CA PRO A 91 -4.30 -20.99 3.54
C PRO A 91 -5.52 -20.18 3.07
N LYS A 92 -6.58 -20.86 2.64
CA LYS A 92 -7.83 -20.22 2.18
C LYS A 92 -8.38 -19.27 3.25
N GLY A 93 -8.67 -18.03 2.86
CA GLY A 93 -9.18 -16.98 3.77
C GLY A 93 -8.08 -16.26 4.56
N TRP A 94 -6.83 -16.37 4.13
CA TRP A 94 -5.69 -15.69 4.72
C TRP A 94 -4.89 -14.97 3.63
N VAL A 95 -4.29 -13.83 3.99
CA VAL A 95 -3.43 -13.04 3.12
C VAL A 95 -2.03 -13.01 3.69
N TRP A 96 -1.02 -13.12 2.81
CA TRP A 96 0.38 -12.96 3.19
C TRP A 96 0.70 -11.50 3.42
N TRP A 97 1.26 -11.17 4.59
CA TRP A 97 1.72 -9.83 4.93
C TRP A 97 3.24 -9.77 4.81
N PRO A 98 3.81 -9.24 3.70
CA PRO A 98 5.25 -9.28 3.44
C PRO A 98 6.08 -8.61 4.53
N ILE A 99 5.59 -7.52 5.11
CA ILE A 99 6.29 -6.78 6.18
C ILE A 99 6.39 -7.62 7.46
N LEU A 100 5.33 -8.37 7.77
CA LEU A 100 5.24 -9.17 9.00
C LEU A 100 5.72 -10.60 8.82
N TYR A 101 5.98 -11.02 7.58
CA TYR A 101 6.34 -12.39 7.19
C TYR A 101 5.41 -13.43 7.81
N LYS A 102 4.10 -13.19 7.76
CA LYS A 102 3.10 -14.12 8.30
C LYS A 102 1.78 -13.99 7.56
N CYS A 103 0.98 -15.06 7.59
CA CYS A 103 -0.38 -15.01 7.12
C CYS A 103 -1.28 -14.46 8.23
N LEU A 104 -2.14 -13.51 7.88
CA LEU A 104 -3.23 -13.05 8.74
C LEU A 104 -4.56 -13.34 8.04
N PRO A 105 -5.67 -13.46 8.78
CA PRO A 105 -6.98 -13.63 8.18
C PRO A 105 -7.21 -12.53 7.15
N THR A 106 -7.79 -12.88 6.01
CA THR A 106 -8.28 -11.88 5.08
C THR A 106 -9.18 -10.94 5.88
N PRO A 107 -8.98 -9.61 5.83
CA PRO A 107 -9.92 -8.68 6.42
C PRO A 107 -11.29 -9.03 5.85
N GLN A 108 -12.19 -9.54 6.69
CA GLN A 108 -13.57 -9.64 6.27
C GLN A 108 -13.98 -8.19 5.98
N PRO A 109 -14.52 -7.89 4.79
CA PRO A 109 -15.34 -6.71 4.64
C PRO A 109 -16.29 -6.72 5.84
N PRO A 110 -16.56 -5.57 6.50
CA PRO A 110 -17.62 -5.53 7.49
C PRO A 110 -18.81 -6.26 6.86
N THR A 111 -19.28 -7.32 7.51
CA THR A 111 -20.49 -8.02 7.07
C THR A 111 -21.47 -6.94 6.69
N PRO A 112 -22.02 -6.92 5.46
CA PRO A 112 -23.06 -5.98 5.14
C PRO A 112 -24.08 -6.17 6.25
N HIS A 113 -24.22 -5.15 7.10
CA HIS A 113 -25.41 -5.10 7.93
C HIS A 113 -26.54 -5.25 6.91
N PRO A 114 -27.49 -6.20 7.10
CA PRO A 114 -28.67 -6.22 6.27
C PRO A 114 -29.15 -4.77 6.26
N PRO A 115 -29.32 -4.12 5.09
CA PRO A 115 -29.62 -2.71 5.03
C PRO A 115 -30.78 -2.49 5.99
N GLN A 116 -30.48 -1.85 7.12
CA GLN A 116 -31.50 -1.54 8.09
C GLN A 116 -32.42 -0.64 7.29
N PRO A 117 -33.68 -1.03 7.03
CA PRO A 117 -34.57 -0.14 6.31
C PRO A 117 -34.62 1.12 7.17
N SER A 118 -34.10 2.23 6.64
CA SER A 118 -34.44 3.52 7.20
C SER A 118 -35.95 3.51 7.23
N LYS A 119 -36.53 3.61 8.43
CA LYS A 119 -37.96 3.90 8.60
C LYS A 119 -38.17 5.28 7.98
N GLY A 120 -38.31 5.31 6.66
CA GLY A 120 -38.68 6.49 5.93
C GLY A 120 -40.11 6.86 6.34
N PRO A 121 -40.41 8.16 6.47
CA PRO A 121 -41.79 8.57 6.63
C PRO A 121 -42.59 8.14 5.39
N HIS A 122 -43.68 7.41 5.64
CA HIS A 122 -44.66 7.08 4.61
C HIS A 122 -45.21 8.38 3.99
N ASN A 123 -45.09 8.56 2.67
CA ASN A 123 -46.11 9.26 1.91
C ASN A 123 -46.09 8.83 0.43
N PRO A 124 -47.24 8.53 -0.21
CA PRO A 124 -47.31 8.00 -1.56
C PRO A 124 -47.52 9.14 -2.56
N HIS A 125 -46.48 9.53 -3.28
CA HIS A 125 -46.65 10.17 -4.57
C HIS A 125 -45.44 9.89 -5.44
N TYR A 126 -45.61 9.04 -6.44
CA TYR A 126 -44.65 8.82 -7.51
C TYR A 126 -44.97 9.83 -8.62
N PRO A 127 -44.15 10.85 -8.90
CA PRO A 127 -44.26 11.59 -10.15
C PRO A 127 -43.58 10.75 -11.25
N GLN A 128 -44.29 10.62 -12.37
CA GLN A 128 -43.82 9.98 -13.60
C GLN A 128 -42.59 10.72 -14.18
N PRO A 129 -41.69 10.03 -14.94
CA PRO A 129 -40.48 10.66 -15.45
C PRO A 129 -40.79 11.66 -16.57
N PRO A 130 -40.15 12.86 -16.59
CA PRO A 130 -40.24 13.76 -17.74
C PRO A 130 -39.25 13.36 -18.85
N LYS A 131 -39.65 13.66 -20.08
CA LYS A 131 -38.95 13.40 -21.35
C LYS A 131 -37.63 14.18 -21.47
N PRO A 132 -36.67 13.73 -22.31
CA PRO A 132 -35.33 14.29 -22.34
C PRO A 132 -35.32 15.67 -23.01
N HIS A 133 -34.88 16.68 -22.27
CA HIS A 133 -34.49 17.97 -22.83
C HIS A 133 -32.98 18.14 -22.75
N HIS A 134 -32.38 18.44 -23.90
CA HIS A 134 -30.97 18.81 -24.03
C HIS A 134 -30.73 20.15 -23.32
N GLY A 135 -30.22 20.10 -22.09
CA GLY A 135 -29.90 21.27 -21.29
C GLY A 135 -28.77 20.95 -20.31
N LYS A 136 -27.84 21.90 -20.16
CA LYS A 136 -26.58 21.79 -19.40
C LYS A 136 -26.78 21.09 -18.05
N ARG A 137 -26.03 20.02 -17.83
CA ARG A 137 -26.12 19.07 -16.72
C ARG A 137 -25.70 19.74 -15.41
N ASP A 138 -26.69 20.17 -14.62
CA ASP A 138 -26.48 20.63 -13.25
C ASP A 138 -26.07 19.45 -12.34
N GLU A 139 -25.14 19.72 -11.42
CA GLU A 139 -24.55 18.83 -10.40
C GLU A 139 -25.62 17.99 -9.65
N SER A 140 -26.82 18.53 -9.49
CA SER A 140 -27.91 17.91 -8.74
C SER A 140 -28.50 16.65 -9.40
N SER A 141 -28.24 16.40 -10.70
CA SER A 141 -28.82 15.26 -11.42
C SER A 141 -28.03 13.95 -11.30
N ARG A 142 -26.89 13.94 -10.58
CA ARG A 142 -26.06 12.74 -10.38
C ARG A 142 -26.29 12.05 -9.03
N ILE A 143 -26.99 12.69 -8.11
CA ILE A 143 -27.42 12.11 -6.82
C ILE A 143 -28.45 10.98 -7.06
N ALA A 144 -29.14 10.97 -8.21
CA ALA A 144 -30.11 9.93 -8.58
C ALA A 144 -29.49 8.69 -9.28
N LEU A 145 -28.18 8.70 -9.59
CA LEU A 145 -27.52 7.62 -10.33
C LEU A 145 -26.89 6.58 -9.40
N CYS A 146 -26.53 6.98 -8.18
CA CYS A 146 -25.96 6.10 -7.18
C CYS A 146 -26.86 6.06 -5.94
N PRO A 147 -26.83 4.96 -5.18
CA PRO A 147 -27.44 4.92 -3.85
C PRO A 147 -26.98 6.09 -2.96
N SER A 148 -27.80 6.47 -1.99
CA SER A 148 -27.48 7.55 -1.06
C SER A 148 -26.13 7.34 -0.39
N GLY A 149 -25.33 8.40 -0.30
CA GLY A 149 -23.97 8.35 0.26
C GLY A 149 -22.87 8.04 -0.75
N LEU A 150 -23.22 7.66 -2.00
CA LEU A 150 -22.27 7.41 -3.07
C LEU A 150 -22.35 8.49 -4.15
N ARG A 151 -21.22 8.72 -4.83
CA ARG A 151 -21.10 9.67 -5.94
C ARG A 151 -20.79 8.94 -7.24
N ALA A 152 -21.50 9.31 -8.31
CA ALA A 152 -21.25 8.81 -9.66
C ALA A 152 -20.02 9.48 -10.29
N CYS A 153 -18.89 8.78 -10.27
CA CYS A 153 -17.63 9.22 -10.86
C CYS A 153 -17.48 8.70 -12.30
N PRO A 154 -17.30 9.60 -13.30
CA PRO A 154 -17.12 9.19 -14.68
C PRO A 154 -15.87 8.34 -14.87
N LEU A 155 -15.99 7.29 -15.68
CA LEU A 155 -14.85 6.47 -16.09
C LEU A 155 -14.22 7.03 -17.37
N PRO A 156 -12.97 7.52 -17.34
CA PRO A 156 -12.30 8.01 -18.54
C PRO A 156 -11.98 6.85 -19.49
N GLY A 157 -12.19 7.05 -20.80
CA GLY A 157 -11.85 6.07 -21.84
C GLY A 157 -12.93 5.03 -22.17
N LEU A 158 -14.09 5.10 -21.51
CA LEU A 158 -15.29 4.32 -21.87
C LEU A 158 -16.34 5.20 -22.57
N LEU A 159 -17.47 4.60 -22.96
CA LEU A 159 -18.54 5.30 -23.67
C LEU A 159 -19.01 6.51 -22.86
N ALA A 160 -19.40 7.59 -23.55
CA ALA A 160 -19.86 8.81 -22.92
C ALA A 160 -21.10 8.54 -22.06
N GLY A 161 -20.92 8.47 -20.74
CA GLY A 161 -22.00 8.21 -19.79
C GLY A 161 -21.70 7.15 -18.74
N ASP A 162 -20.63 6.35 -18.90
CA ASP A 162 -20.27 5.34 -17.92
C ASP A 162 -19.71 5.96 -16.63
N TYR A 163 -20.17 5.45 -15.50
CA TYR A 163 -19.80 5.92 -14.17
C TYR A 163 -19.63 4.75 -13.19
N GLU A 164 -18.80 4.96 -12.18
CA GLU A 164 -18.71 4.13 -10.99
C GLU A 164 -19.26 4.87 -9.78
N CYS A 165 -19.89 4.15 -8.86
CA CYS A 165 -20.41 4.72 -7.62
C CYS A 165 -19.36 4.57 -6.51
N LEU A 166 -18.77 5.68 -6.09
CA LEU A 166 -17.71 5.69 -5.06
C LEU A 166 -18.15 6.44 -3.81
N ASP A 167 -17.74 5.95 -2.64
CA ASP A 167 -17.79 6.72 -1.40
C ASP A 167 -16.56 7.62 -1.33
N THR A 168 -16.67 8.81 -1.90
CA THR A 168 -15.57 9.79 -1.92
C THR A 168 -15.16 10.32 -0.54
N ALA A 169 -15.87 9.95 0.55
CA ALA A 169 -15.44 10.29 1.91
C ALA A 169 -14.33 9.36 2.43
N THR A 170 -14.20 8.17 1.85
CA THR A 170 -13.25 7.13 2.28
C THR A 170 -12.45 6.50 1.14
N GLU A 171 -12.81 6.76 -0.11
CA GLU A 171 -12.12 6.20 -1.28
C GLU A 171 -10.75 6.84 -1.47
N LEU A 172 -9.71 6.00 -1.61
CA LEU A 172 -8.32 6.46 -1.54
C LEU A 172 -7.87 7.18 -2.82
N THR A 173 -8.35 6.71 -3.97
CA THR A 173 -7.99 7.21 -5.30
C THR A 173 -9.00 8.24 -5.84
N SER A 174 -10.04 8.55 -5.07
CA SER A 174 -11.05 9.57 -5.37
C SER A 174 -11.52 10.24 -4.07
N CYS A 175 -10.54 10.63 -3.26
CA CYS A 175 -10.79 11.23 -1.95
C CYS A 175 -11.29 12.65 -2.11
N GLY A 176 -12.43 12.96 -1.50
CA GLY A 176 -13.08 14.26 -1.54
C GLY A 176 -13.86 14.56 -2.83
N GLY A 177 -13.78 13.69 -3.83
CA GLY A 177 -14.52 13.82 -5.08
C GLY A 177 -13.96 12.95 -6.18
N CYS A 178 -14.58 12.99 -7.35
CA CYS A 178 -14.11 12.22 -8.49
C CYS A 178 -12.81 12.82 -9.04
N VAL A 179 -11.72 12.05 -9.02
CA VAL A 179 -10.44 12.46 -9.62
C VAL A 179 -10.58 12.70 -11.12
N SER A 180 -11.43 11.92 -11.81
CA SER A 180 -11.72 12.09 -13.25
C SER A 180 -12.37 13.44 -13.58
N GLU A 181 -12.97 14.12 -12.61
CA GLU A 181 -13.54 15.46 -12.75
C GLU A 181 -12.63 16.56 -12.15
N GLY A 182 -11.46 16.19 -11.61
CA GLY A 182 -10.59 17.11 -10.87
C GLY A 182 -11.18 17.61 -9.55
N LYS A 183 -12.22 16.94 -9.03
CA LYS A 183 -12.92 17.33 -7.79
C LYS A 183 -12.45 16.57 -6.55
N GLY A 184 -11.65 15.53 -6.74
CA GLY A 184 -10.98 14.83 -5.64
C GLY A 184 -9.52 14.55 -5.98
N GLN A 185 -8.87 13.83 -5.09
CA GLN A 185 -7.45 13.54 -5.18
C GLN A 185 -7.16 12.06 -4.90
N ASP A 186 -6.07 11.59 -5.48
CA ASP A 186 -5.50 10.27 -5.18
C ASP A 186 -4.50 10.40 -4.03
N CYS A 187 -4.88 9.93 -2.84
CA CYS A 187 -4.00 9.98 -1.67
C CYS A 187 -2.73 9.14 -1.86
N THR A 188 -2.74 8.13 -2.74
CA THR A 188 -1.57 7.28 -2.99
C THR A 188 -0.49 8.00 -3.81
N ALA A 189 -0.85 9.10 -4.47
CA ALA A 189 0.06 9.93 -5.25
C ALA A 189 0.84 10.94 -4.40
N ILE A 190 0.62 11.02 -3.08
CA ILE A 190 1.33 11.95 -2.20
C ILE A 190 2.81 11.59 -2.15
N LYS A 191 3.65 12.50 -2.64
CA LYS A 191 5.10 12.30 -2.75
C LYS A 191 5.72 12.04 -1.38
N GLY A 192 6.51 10.97 -1.30
CA GLY A 192 7.22 10.59 -0.07
C GLY A 192 6.33 9.93 0.97
N ALA A 193 5.01 9.84 0.77
CA ALA A 193 4.14 9.13 1.69
C ALA A 193 4.31 7.62 1.57
N TRP A 194 4.32 6.94 2.72
CA TRP A 194 4.40 5.48 2.82
C TRP A 194 3.07 4.85 3.20
N ASN A 195 2.35 5.46 4.14
CA ASN A 195 0.98 5.05 4.50
C ASN A 195 0.07 6.27 4.43
N VAL A 196 -1.05 6.13 3.73
CA VAL A 196 -2.05 7.17 3.52
C VAL A 196 -3.45 6.62 3.71
N GLY A 197 -4.40 7.49 4.01
CA GLY A 197 -5.82 7.19 4.10
C GLY A 197 -6.66 8.35 3.56
N CYS A 198 -7.92 8.07 3.22
CA CYS A 198 -8.93 9.08 3.00
C CYS A 198 -9.88 9.08 4.20
N GLU A 199 -9.90 10.19 4.94
CA GLU A 199 -10.76 10.35 6.11
C GLU A 199 -11.58 11.61 5.96
N ARG A 200 -12.92 11.46 6.01
CA ARG A 200 -13.86 12.58 5.90
C ARG A 200 -13.56 13.46 4.69
N SER A 201 -13.41 12.82 3.52
CA SER A 201 -13.16 13.51 2.25
C SER A 201 -11.80 14.22 2.18
N SER A 202 -10.83 13.86 3.03
CA SER A 202 -9.51 14.47 3.04
C SER A 202 -8.40 13.44 3.17
N CYS A 203 -7.32 13.59 2.41
CA CYS A 203 -6.18 12.68 2.56
C CYS A 203 -5.49 12.91 3.90
N VAL A 204 -5.07 11.82 4.53
CA VAL A 204 -4.28 11.82 5.76
C VAL A 204 -3.06 10.96 5.51
N VAL A 205 -1.88 11.49 5.81
CA VAL A 205 -0.61 10.76 5.76
C VAL A 205 -0.32 10.25 7.16
N TYR A 206 -0.16 8.94 7.30
CA TYR A 206 0.16 8.30 8.58
C TYR A 206 1.67 8.13 8.78
N SER A 207 2.42 7.95 7.70
CA SER A 207 3.88 7.81 7.76
C SER A 207 4.54 8.13 6.42
N CYS A 208 5.78 8.61 6.47
CA CYS A 208 6.61 8.93 5.31
C CYS A 208 7.69 7.87 5.03
N SER A 209 8.14 7.83 3.78
CA SER A 209 9.30 7.05 3.33
C SER A 209 10.60 7.67 3.85
N GLY A 210 11.68 6.90 3.89
CA GLY A 210 12.99 7.39 4.32
C GLY A 210 13.45 8.63 3.54
N GLY A 211 14.04 9.60 4.24
CA GLY A 211 14.41 10.90 3.66
C GLY A 211 13.30 11.95 3.66
N PHE A 212 12.17 11.67 4.30
CA PHE A 212 11.06 12.61 4.46
C PHE A 212 10.54 12.59 5.91
N GLU A 213 10.01 13.73 6.34
CA GLU A 213 9.33 13.95 7.61
C GLU A 213 7.85 14.26 7.41
N LEU A 214 7.00 13.82 8.34
CA LEU A 214 5.55 14.07 8.27
C LEU A 214 5.26 15.53 8.57
N SER A 215 4.47 16.20 7.72
CA SER A 215 4.01 17.56 7.99
C SER A 215 3.07 17.64 9.20
N ASP A 216 3.05 18.78 9.89
CA ASP A 216 2.22 18.99 11.10
C ASP A 216 0.72 18.74 10.85
N ASP A 217 0.24 19.12 9.66
CA ASP A 217 -1.16 18.95 9.24
C ASP A 217 -1.49 17.52 8.75
N LYS A 218 -0.48 16.65 8.70
CA LYS A 218 -0.56 15.27 8.19
C LYS A 218 -1.06 15.19 6.74
N LYS A 219 -0.82 16.21 5.92
CA LYS A 219 -1.20 16.22 4.50
C LYS A 219 -0.06 15.89 3.56
N ALA A 220 1.18 15.97 4.01
CA ALA A 220 2.34 15.81 3.16
C ALA A 220 3.51 15.14 3.88
N CYS A 221 4.48 14.73 3.07
CA CYS A 221 5.82 14.35 3.52
C CYS A 221 6.80 15.38 2.98
N ILE A 222 7.56 16.01 3.88
CA ILE A 222 8.52 17.07 3.59
C ILE A 222 9.92 16.44 3.51
N PRO A 223 10.71 16.65 2.43
CA PRO A 223 12.07 16.15 2.36
C PRO A 223 12.93 16.64 3.53
N LEU A 224 13.75 15.75 4.10
CA LEU A 224 14.77 16.05 5.11
C LEU A 224 15.97 16.78 4.51
#